data_AF-A0A1Q9HS01-F1
#
_entry.id   AF-A0A1Q9HS01-F1
#
_cell.length_a   1.000
_cell.length_b   1.000
_cell.length_c   1.000
_cell.angle_alpha   90.00
_cell.angle_beta   90.00
_cell.angle_gamma   90.00
#
_symmetry.space_group_name_H-M   'P 1'
#
loop_
_entity.id
_entity.type
_entity.pdbx_description
1 polymer ?
#
loop_
_entity_poly.entity_id
_entity_poly.type
_entity_poly.pdbx_seq_one_letter_code
_entity_poly.pdbx_strand_id
1 'polypeptide(L)'
;MEHKQFETLVKEACQQENLPQALAILKACEEQEVAEVAESLTGQFALAEVEGEKRIYHVTVQENEQGEEQEFVEHVMNEGDDVIRFVAWFFDAMFEVKRKDTYQAAGKTYQQPKRS
;
A
#
# COMPACT_ATOMS: atom_id res chain seq x y z
N MET A 1 -4.92 7.78 -15.01
CA MET A 1 -5.15 8.86 -14.03
C MET A 1 -4.37 10.15 -14.34
N GLU A 2 -5.04 11.31 -14.28
CA GLU A 2 -4.39 12.62 -14.37
C GLU A 2 -3.71 13.05 -13.05
N HIS A 3 -2.68 13.89 -13.13
CA HIS A 3 -1.88 14.30 -11.96
C HIS A 3 -2.70 14.89 -10.80
N LYS A 4 -3.72 15.73 -11.10
CA LYS A 4 -4.59 16.32 -10.08
C LYS A 4 -5.49 15.28 -9.39
N GLN A 5 -5.96 14.29 -10.14
CA GLN A 5 -6.76 13.19 -9.60
C GLN A 5 -5.89 12.33 -8.67
N PHE A 6 -4.66 12.04 -9.09
CA PHE A 6 -3.68 11.33 -8.26
C PHE A 6 -3.40 12.05 -6.95
N GLU A 7 -3.10 13.36 -6.98
CA GLU A 7 -2.89 14.12 -5.75
C GLU A 7 -4.09 14.10 -4.82
N THR A 8 -5.29 14.23 -5.36
CA THR A 8 -6.52 14.27 -4.57
C THR A 8 -6.75 12.92 -3.89
N LEU A 9 -6.65 11.84 -4.65
CA LEU A 9 -6.81 10.48 -4.16
C LEU A 9 -5.78 10.15 -3.07
N VAL A 10 -4.50 10.45 -3.33
CA VAL A 10 -3.42 10.19 -2.37
C VAL A 10 -3.65 10.96 -1.08
N LYS A 11 -4.04 12.24 -1.14
CA LYS A 11 -4.36 13.05 0.05
C LYS A 11 -5.53 12.45 0.83
N GLU A 12 -6.62 12.09 0.15
CA GLU A 12 -7.82 11.53 0.77
C GLU A 12 -7.54 10.18 1.45
N ALA A 13 -6.80 9.29 0.78
CA ALA A 13 -6.38 8.02 1.34
C ALA A 13 -5.46 8.21 2.56
N CYS A 14 -4.55 9.19 2.53
CA CYS A 14 -3.64 9.48 3.63
C CYS A 14 -4.28 10.20 4.82
N GLN A 15 -5.51 10.71 4.69
CA GLN A 15 -6.28 11.29 5.79
C GLN A 15 -6.99 10.22 6.64
N GLN A 16 -7.03 8.98 6.16
CA GLN A 16 -7.64 7.87 6.88
C GLN A 16 -6.77 7.44 8.07
N GLU A 17 -7.39 6.79 9.05
CA GLU A 17 -6.72 6.40 10.30
C GLU A 17 -5.82 5.17 10.12
N ASN A 18 -6.20 4.26 9.22
CA ASN A 18 -5.56 2.97 9.08
C ASN A 18 -5.66 2.41 7.65
N LEU A 19 -4.90 1.35 7.39
CA LEU A 19 -4.84 0.68 6.10
C LEU A 19 -6.21 0.23 5.57
N PRO A 20 -7.08 -0.46 6.34
CA PRO A 20 -8.39 -0.85 5.83
C PRO A 20 -9.25 0.32 5.33
N GLN A 21 -9.24 1.45 6.05
CA GLN A 21 -9.98 2.66 5.62
C GLN A 21 -9.35 3.29 4.37
N ALA A 22 -8.01 3.37 4.30
CA ALA A 22 -7.32 3.87 3.12
C ALA A 22 -7.57 3.00 1.89
N LEU A 23 -7.57 1.67 2.05
CA LEU A 23 -7.90 0.72 1.00
C LEU A 23 -9.34 0.93 0.51
N ALA A 24 -10.29 1.24 1.41
CA ALA A 24 -11.66 1.56 1.01
C ALA A 24 -11.75 2.80 0.11
N ILE A 25 -10.94 3.84 0.37
CA ILE A 25 -10.84 5.01 -0.51
C ILE A 25 -10.30 4.62 -1.89
N LEU A 26 -9.24 3.80 -1.93
CA LEU A 26 -8.64 3.34 -3.20
C LEU A 26 -9.63 2.50 -4.02
N LYS A 27 -10.44 1.65 -3.37
CA LYS A 27 -11.49 0.85 -4.01
C LYS A 27 -12.63 1.69 -4.57
N ALA A 28 -12.92 2.83 -3.95
CA ALA A 28 -13.94 3.77 -4.41
C ALA A 28 -13.44 4.74 -5.49
N CYS A 29 -12.19 4.59 -5.96
CA CYS A 29 -11.62 5.45 -6.98
C CYS A 29 -12.39 5.33 -8.31
N GLU A 30 -12.61 6.45 -8.99
CA GLU A 30 -13.23 6.48 -10.32
C GLU A 30 -12.33 5.86 -11.41
N GLU A 31 -11.03 5.79 -11.17
CA GLU A 31 -10.10 5.12 -12.08
C GLU A 31 -10.20 3.60 -11.86
N GLN A 32 -10.79 2.92 -12.86
CA GLN A 32 -11.11 1.51 -12.78
C GLN A 32 -9.89 0.64 -12.46
N GLU A 33 -8.74 0.94 -13.06
CA GLU A 33 -7.49 0.21 -12.82
C GLU A 33 -7.07 0.25 -11.34
N VAL A 34 -7.20 1.40 -10.69
CA VAL A 34 -6.88 1.56 -9.26
C VAL A 34 -7.90 0.83 -8.39
N ALA A 35 -9.19 0.96 -8.71
CA ALA A 35 -10.25 0.33 -7.96
C ALA A 35 -10.17 -1.21 -8.02
N GLU A 36 -9.92 -1.77 -9.20
CA GLU A 36 -9.81 -3.22 -9.41
C GLU A 36 -8.59 -3.81 -8.69
N VAL A 37 -7.43 -3.14 -8.79
CA VAL A 37 -6.24 -3.59 -8.06
C VAL A 37 -6.47 -3.48 -6.56
N ALA A 38 -7.03 -2.38 -6.06
CA ALA A 38 -7.35 -2.24 -4.64
C ALA A 38 -8.36 -3.28 -4.14
N GLU A 39 -9.35 -3.64 -4.96
CA GLU A 39 -10.29 -4.71 -4.62
C GLU A 39 -9.57 -6.05 -4.48
N SER A 40 -8.64 -6.36 -5.40
CA SER A 40 -7.86 -7.61 -5.39
C SER A 40 -7.02 -7.80 -4.12
N LEU A 41 -6.60 -6.71 -3.48
CA LEU A 41 -5.82 -6.72 -2.23
C LEU A 41 -6.66 -7.01 -0.99
N THR A 42 -7.99 -7.02 -1.10
CA THR A 42 -8.86 -7.33 0.04
C THR A 42 -8.62 -8.76 0.52
N GLY A 43 -8.29 -8.93 1.80
CA GLY A 43 -7.97 -10.22 2.40
C GLY A 43 -6.52 -10.67 2.20
N GLN A 44 -5.69 -9.90 1.51
CA GLN A 44 -4.27 -10.18 1.29
C GLN A 44 -3.35 -9.51 2.33
N PHE A 45 -3.89 -9.03 3.45
CA PHE A 45 -3.09 -8.42 4.52
C PHE A 45 -3.14 -9.24 5.79
N ALA A 46 -1.96 -9.48 6.39
CA ALA A 46 -1.81 -10.18 7.65
C ALA A 46 -1.12 -9.29 8.68
N LEU A 47 -1.59 -9.37 9.93
CA LEU A 47 -0.97 -8.69 11.08
C LEU A 47 -0.17 -9.71 11.88
N ALA A 48 1.08 -9.39 12.18
CA ALA A 48 1.95 -10.21 13.03
C ALA A 48 2.69 -9.34 14.04
N GLU A 49 2.90 -9.85 15.25
CA GLU A 49 3.68 -9.17 16.28
C GLU A 49 5.14 -9.62 16.23
N VAL A 50 6.06 -8.69 16.04
CA VAL A 50 7.50 -8.94 15.96
C VAL A 50 8.21 -7.93 16.86
N GLU A 51 8.96 -8.42 17.84
CA GLU A 51 9.70 -7.57 18.80
C GLU A 51 8.81 -6.53 19.53
N GLY A 52 7.53 -6.87 19.77
CA GLY A 52 6.55 -5.99 20.39
C GLY A 52 5.93 -4.94 19.44
N GLU A 53 6.28 -4.96 18.17
CA GLU A 53 5.65 -4.15 17.13
C GLU A 53 4.65 -5.00 16.35
N LYS A 54 3.44 -4.47 16.12
CA LYS A 54 2.48 -5.10 15.21
C LYS A 54 2.79 -4.66 13.79
N ARG A 55 3.26 -5.58 12.97
CA ARG A 55 3.63 -5.36 11.57
C ARG A 55 2.53 -5.88 10.66
N ILE A 56 2.21 -5.10 9.63
CA ILE A 56 1.24 -5.45 8.60
C ILE A 56 2.01 -5.87 7.34
N TYR A 57 1.70 -7.06 6.85
CA TYR A 57 2.29 -7.67 5.68
C TYR A 57 1.27 -7.83 4.57
N HIS A 58 1.70 -7.64 3.32
CA HIS A 58 0.96 -8.09 2.15
C HIS A 58 1.39 -9.53 1.82
N VAL A 59 0.42 -10.42 1.64
CA VAL A 59 0.62 -11.85 1.39
C VAL A 59 0.15 -12.17 -0.02
N THR A 60 1.04 -12.72 -0.84
CA THR A 60 0.73 -13.20 -2.19
C THR A 60 1.11 -14.65 -2.34
N VAL A 61 0.27 -15.42 -3.03
CA VAL A 61 0.56 -16.80 -3.41
C VAL A 61 0.88 -16.82 -4.89
N GLN A 62 2.05 -17.33 -5.26
CA GLN A 62 2.46 -17.48 -6.64
C GLN A 62 2.91 -18.92 -6.90
N GLU A 63 2.52 -19.47 -8.04
CA GLU A 63 3.02 -20.76 -8.50
C GLU A 63 4.45 -20.60 -9.01
N ASN A 64 5.38 -21.40 -8.50
CA ASN A 64 6.77 -21.40 -8.98
C ASN A 64 6.93 -22.21 -10.28
N GLU A 65 8.14 -22.23 -10.85
CA GLU A 65 8.44 -22.97 -12.10
C GLU A 65 8.22 -24.50 -12.01
N GLN A 66 8.01 -25.04 -10.81
CA GLN A 66 7.76 -26.45 -10.54
C GLN A 66 6.27 -26.75 -10.32
N GLY A 67 5.39 -25.74 -10.41
CA GLY A 67 3.95 -25.91 -10.15
C GLY A 67 3.59 -25.92 -8.66
N GLU A 68 4.49 -25.48 -7.78
CA GLU A 68 4.23 -25.43 -6.34
C GLU A 68 3.81 -24.01 -5.93
N GLU A 69 2.73 -23.92 -5.15
CA GLU A 69 2.29 -22.66 -4.56
C GLU A 69 3.29 -22.20 -3.50
N GLN A 70 3.84 -20.99 -3.68
CA GLN A 70 4.75 -20.35 -2.74
C GLN A 70 4.14 -19.05 -2.22
N GLU A 71 4.13 -18.92 -0.89
CA GLU A 71 3.71 -17.70 -0.20
C GLU A 71 4.86 -16.68 -0.14
N PHE A 72 4.57 -15.45 -0.56
CA PHE A 72 5.44 -14.29 -0.47
C PHE A 72 4.82 -13.28 0.49
N VAL A 73 5.62 -12.85 1.47
CA VAL A 73 5.23 -11.84 2.45
C VAL A 73 6.08 -10.60 2.28
N GLU A 74 5.44 -9.46 2.06
CA GLU A 74 6.10 -8.15 2.00
C GLU A 74 5.67 -7.30 3.18
N HIS A 75 6.63 -6.67 3.88
CA HIS A 75 6.30 -5.73 4.95
C HIS A 75 5.83 -4.40 4.38
N VAL A 76 4.62 -3.99 4.75
CA VAL A 76 3.98 -2.77 4.23
C VAL A 76 4.14 -1.60 5.21
N MET A 77 3.71 -1.78 6.46
CA MET A 77 3.78 -0.78 7.53
C MET A 77 3.56 -1.43 8.90
N ASN A 78 3.78 -0.69 9.98
CA ASN A 78 3.36 -1.11 11.32
C ASN A 78 1.96 -0.58 11.67
N GLU A 79 1.28 -1.20 12.62
CA GLU A 79 0.05 -0.64 13.21
C GLU A 79 0.38 0.70 13.87
N GLY A 80 -0.41 1.74 13.56
CA GLY A 80 -0.18 3.10 14.05
C GLY A 80 0.86 3.92 13.28
N ASP A 81 1.53 3.33 12.27
CA ASP A 81 2.30 4.13 11.31
C ASP A 81 1.39 5.05 10.50
N ASP A 82 1.98 6.11 9.95
CA ASP A 82 1.31 6.98 8.98
C ASP A 82 0.90 6.17 7.73
N VAL A 83 -0.39 6.25 7.38
CA VAL A 83 -1.02 5.59 6.22
C VAL A 83 -0.30 5.89 4.90
N ILE A 84 0.46 7.00 4.81
CA ILE A 84 1.31 7.28 3.65
C ILE A 84 2.27 6.13 3.31
N ARG A 85 2.70 5.32 4.29
CA ARG A 85 3.55 4.15 4.03
C ARG A 85 2.83 3.13 3.15
N PHE A 86 1.59 2.79 3.50
CA PHE A 86 0.74 1.90 2.72
C PHE A 86 0.40 2.50 1.36
N VAL A 87 -0.04 3.76 1.31
CA VAL A 87 -0.42 4.41 0.04
C VAL A 87 0.78 4.49 -0.91
N ALA A 88 1.97 4.83 -0.40
CA ALA A 88 3.18 4.83 -1.20
C ALA A 88 3.59 3.43 -1.65
N TRP A 89 3.48 2.41 -0.78
CA TRP A 89 3.72 1.01 -1.16
C TRP A 89 2.77 0.56 -2.27
N PHE A 90 1.46 0.85 -2.15
CA PHE A 90 0.45 0.48 -3.14
C PHE A 90 0.78 1.00 -4.53
N PHE A 91 1.05 2.31 -4.65
CA PHE A 91 1.35 2.92 -5.93
C PHE A 91 2.72 2.49 -6.51
N ASP A 92 3.69 2.19 -5.65
CA ASP A 92 5.01 1.68 -6.05
C ASP A 92 4.93 0.23 -6.56
N ALA A 93 4.26 -0.65 -5.81
CA ALA A 93 4.16 -2.08 -6.14
C ALA A 93 3.23 -2.36 -7.33
N MET A 94 2.12 -1.62 -7.44
CA MET A 94 1.09 -1.91 -8.43
C MET A 94 1.19 -1.06 -9.69
N PHE A 95 1.77 0.14 -9.60
CA PHE A 95 1.79 1.14 -10.68
C PHE A 95 3.19 1.69 -10.97
N GLU A 96 4.24 1.16 -10.32
CA GLU A 96 5.63 1.60 -10.46
C GLU A 96 5.84 3.11 -10.17
N VAL A 97 4.93 3.74 -9.43
CA VAL A 97 5.04 5.13 -9.02
C VAL A 97 5.99 5.20 -7.85
N LYS A 98 7.12 5.91 -8.03
CA LYS A 98 8.12 6.05 -6.99
C LYS A 98 7.47 6.56 -5.71
N ARG A 99 7.74 5.89 -4.58
CA ARG A 99 7.24 6.30 -3.25
C ARG A 99 7.41 7.79 -2.97
N LYS A 100 8.55 8.38 -3.37
CA LYS A 100 8.79 9.83 -3.21
C LYS A 100 7.71 10.69 -3.86
N ASP A 101 7.21 10.31 -5.03
CA ASP A 101 6.22 11.07 -5.79
C ASP A 101 4.86 10.99 -5.09
N THR A 102 4.50 9.82 -4.53
CA THR A 102 3.31 9.66 -3.68
C THR A 102 3.40 10.50 -2.40
N TYR A 103 4.56 10.57 -1.76
CA TYR A 103 4.76 11.44 -0.59
C TYR A 103 4.61 12.92 -0.95
N GLN A 104 5.19 13.35 -2.07
CA GLN A 104 5.05 14.73 -2.55
C GLN A 104 3.59 15.07 -2.86
N ALA A 105 2.86 14.16 -3.51
CA ALA A 105 1.44 14.29 -3.77
C ALA A 105 0.62 14.42 -2.47
N ALA A 106 0.99 13.72 -1.39
CA ALA A 106 0.37 13.87 -0.07
C ALA A 106 0.77 15.17 0.65
N GLY A 107 1.68 15.98 0.11
CA GLY A 107 2.28 17.13 0.81
C GLY A 107 3.21 16.73 1.96
N LYS A 108 3.72 15.50 1.96
CA LYS A 108 4.59 14.94 3.00
C LYS A 108 6.03 14.83 2.52
N THR A 109 6.97 14.85 3.46
CA THR A 109 8.39 14.64 3.15
C THR A 109 8.72 13.16 3.18
N TYR A 110 9.23 12.62 2.08
CA TYR A 110 9.70 11.24 2.04
C TYR A 110 10.98 11.09 2.86
N GLN A 111 10.91 10.30 3.93
CA GLN A 111 12.09 9.83 4.65
C GLN A 111 12.37 8.40 4.21
N GLN A 112 13.45 8.24 3.45
CA GLN A 112 13.90 6.92 3.05
C GLN A 112 14.25 6.12 4.32
N PRO A 113 13.63 4.94 4.53
CA PRO A 113 14.00 4.10 5.66
C PRO A 113 15.49 3.78 5.56
N LYS A 114 16.22 3.93 6.67
CA LYS A 114 17.64 3.58 6.74
C LYS A 114 17.74 2.09 6.40
N ARG A 115 18.53 1.76 5.37
CA ARG A 115 18.92 0.36 5.11
C ARG A 115 19.59 -0.14 6.38
N SER A 116 18.93 -1.06 7.08
CA SER A 116 19.50 -1.78 8.20
C SER A 116 20.21 -3.02 7.67
#